data_AF-A0A0F9CGG3-F1
#
_entry.id   AF-A0A0F9CGG3-F1
#
_cell.length_a   1.000
_cell.length_b   1.000
_cell.length_c   1.000
_cell.angle_alpha   90.00
_cell.angle_beta   90.00
_cell.angle_gamma   90.00
#
_symmetry.space_group_name_H-M   'P 1'
#
loop_
_entity.id
_entity.type
_entity.pdbx_description
1 polymer ?
#
loop_
_entity_poly.entity_id
_entity_poly.type
_entity_poly.pdbx_seq_one_letter_code
_entity_poly.pdbx_strand_id
1 'polypeptide(L)'
;MDILVLNSGSSSLKYLLYRWEESSVIAKGVVERVGMENSFVEHQVIGEDTFRSERFCRSHAEALDLIMEVMTRSEHPVIRDISQIGAVGHRVVHGGERFSKSVIIDESAIKTFKELSSLAPLHNPPNITGIEAAGQALPNIPHMAIMDTAWHQTMAENAYIYALPYEWYKNHSIRKYGFHGTSFLFCAKRASVLLDKNPFETNLIIGHIGNGVSFNAVKKGISVDTSMGFTPLEGAVMGTRCGDHDAAIDLYMMEKSGASAKEMNNILNKKSGLLGITGKYMDRRDIINAAEKGDRRASLAIDIESYRGKKYIG
;
A
#
# COMPACT_ATOMS: atom_id res chain seq x y z
N MET A 1 -15.85 21.14 -0.05
CA MET A 1 -15.74 19.92 -0.86
C MET A 1 -15.17 18.85 0.03
N ASP A 2 -15.98 17.84 0.32
CA ASP A 2 -15.50 16.67 1.02
C ASP A 2 -14.97 15.65 -0.01
N ILE A 3 -13.84 15.03 0.29
CA ILE A 3 -13.13 14.07 -0.58
C ILE A 3 -13.10 12.73 0.13
N LEU A 4 -13.73 11.72 -0.45
CA LEU A 4 -13.68 10.36 0.03
C LEU A 4 -12.42 9.68 -0.51
N VAL A 5 -11.54 9.21 0.36
CA VAL A 5 -10.35 8.45 -0.02
C VAL A 5 -10.60 6.98 0.29
N LEU A 6 -10.42 6.10 -0.70
CA LEU A 6 -10.65 4.66 -0.60
C LEU A 6 -9.35 3.88 -0.84
N ASN A 7 -9.17 2.82 -0.05
CA ASN A 7 -8.11 1.85 -0.22
C ASN A 7 -8.68 0.44 -0.08
N SER A 8 -8.94 -0.18 -1.22
CA SER A 8 -9.58 -1.49 -1.34
C SER A 8 -8.54 -2.61 -1.29
N GLY A 9 -8.60 -3.44 -0.26
CA GLY A 9 -7.88 -4.71 -0.18
C GLY A 9 -8.76 -5.89 -0.61
N SER A 10 -8.19 -7.09 -0.65
CA SER A 10 -8.92 -8.31 -1.04
C SER A 10 -10.12 -8.62 -0.14
N SER A 11 -10.04 -8.26 1.15
CA SER A 11 -11.07 -8.55 2.16
C SER A 11 -11.31 -7.36 3.10
N SER A 12 -10.94 -6.15 2.68
CA SER A 12 -11.18 -4.93 3.44
C SER A 12 -11.38 -3.73 2.53
N LEU A 13 -12.09 -2.72 3.03
CA LEU A 13 -12.24 -1.42 2.40
C LEU A 13 -11.95 -0.34 3.44
N LYS A 14 -10.76 0.24 3.36
CA LYS A 14 -10.36 1.37 4.22
C LYS A 14 -10.81 2.66 3.59
N TYR A 15 -11.23 3.61 4.42
CA TYR A 15 -11.66 4.90 3.95
C TYR A 15 -11.26 6.04 4.89
N LEU A 16 -11.25 7.22 4.31
CA LEU A 16 -11.06 8.49 4.99
C LEU A 16 -11.91 9.55 4.31
N LEU A 17 -12.53 10.43 5.09
CA LEU A 17 -13.22 11.60 4.58
C LEU A 17 -12.39 12.84 4.93
N TYR A 18 -11.94 13.54 3.90
CA TYR A 18 -11.14 14.76 4.02
C TYR A 18 -11.97 15.97 3.65
N ARG A 19 -11.99 16.99 4.51
CA ARG A 19 -12.65 18.26 4.21
C ARG A 19 -11.64 19.25 3.68
N TRP A 20 -11.80 19.64 2.42
CA TRP A 20 -10.82 20.47 1.73
C TRP A 20 -10.68 21.86 2.35
N GLU A 21 -11.79 22.52 2.67
CA GLU A 21 -11.81 23.87 3.23
C GLU A 21 -11.10 23.97 4.59
N GLU A 22 -11.23 22.93 5.41
CA GLU A 22 -10.60 22.86 6.73
C GLU A 22 -9.17 22.28 6.68
N SER A 23 -8.77 21.73 5.52
CA SER A 23 -7.54 20.96 5.37
C SER A 23 -7.38 19.86 6.41
N SER A 24 -8.49 19.20 6.75
CA SER A 24 -8.58 18.28 7.87
C SER A 24 -9.18 16.95 7.46
N VAL A 25 -8.75 15.89 8.15
CA VAL A 25 -9.47 14.61 8.14
C VAL A 25 -10.62 14.75 9.14
N ILE A 26 -11.84 14.47 8.71
CA ILE A 26 -13.02 14.55 9.59
C ILE A 26 -13.48 13.17 10.05
N ALA A 27 -13.23 12.12 9.25
CA ALA A 27 -13.54 10.75 9.61
C ALA A 27 -12.56 9.77 8.96
N LYS A 28 -12.39 8.60 9.58
CA LYS A 28 -11.69 7.47 8.98
C LYS A 28 -12.30 6.17 9.46
N GLY A 29 -12.08 5.10 8.71
CA GLY A 29 -12.54 3.79 9.13
C GLY A 29 -12.11 2.67 8.20
N VAL A 30 -12.60 1.49 8.51
CA VAL A 30 -12.38 0.28 7.73
C VAL A 30 -13.58 -0.64 7.85
N VAL A 31 -13.98 -1.22 6.72
CA VAL A 31 -14.77 -2.46 6.72
C VAL A 31 -13.80 -3.62 6.56
N GLU A 32 -13.80 -4.54 7.51
CA GLU A 32 -12.96 -5.73 7.49
C GLU A 32 -13.77 -7.00 7.22
N ARG A 33 -13.07 -8.05 6.79
CA ARG A 33 -13.63 -9.37 6.48
C ARG A 33 -14.76 -9.30 5.43
N VAL A 34 -14.59 -8.44 4.43
CA VAL A 34 -15.50 -8.36 3.26
C VAL A 34 -15.47 -9.70 2.51
N GLY A 35 -16.64 -10.24 2.20
CA GLY A 35 -16.82 -11.56 1.59
C GLY A 35 -16.62 -12.74 2.55
N MET A 36 -16.45 -12.48 3.85
CA MET A 36 -16.29 -13.49 4.90
C MET A 36 -17.33 -13.29 6.00
N GLU A 37 -17.67 -14.35 6.73
CA GLU A 37 -18.55 -14.21 7.90
C GLU A 37 -17.99 -13.22 8.92
N ASN A 38 -18.90 -12.57 9.66
CA ASN A 38 -18.59 -11.58 10.69
C ASN A 38 -17.79 -10.38 10.15
N SER A 39 -18.18 -9.87 8.99
CA SER A 39 -17.71 -8.54 8.55
C SER A 39 -18.13 -7.49 9.57
N PHE A 40 -17.28 -6.48 9.75
CA PHE A 40 -17.53 -5.40 10.67
C PHE A 40 -16.97 -4.10 10.13
N VAL A 41 -17.55 -3.00 10.56
CA VAL A 41 -17.05 -1.64 10.33
C VAL A 41 -16.48 -1.10 11.63
N GLU A 42 -15.27 -0.54 11.55
CA GLU A 42 -14.73 0.36 12.56
C GLU A 42 -14.71 1.76 11.96
N HIS A 43 -15.36 2.71 12.65
CA HIS A 43 -15.51 4.09 12.23
C HIS A 43 -15.07 5.02 13.34
N GLN A 44 -14.27 6.02 13.00
CA GLN A 44 -13.83 7.05 13.92
C GLN A 44 -14.07 8.42 13.31
N VAL A 45 -14.93 9.20 13.95
CA VAL A 45 -14.97 10.66 13.78
C VAL A 45 -13.76 11.25 14.49
N ILE A 46 -13.03 12.15 13.82
CA ILE A 46 -11.82 12.71 14.43
C ILE A 46 -12.19 13.53 15.66
N GLY A 47 -11.61 13.15 16.81
CA GLY A 47 -11.91 13.73 18.11
C GLY A 47 -12.87 12.92 18.97
N GLU A 48 -13.44 11.84 18.43
CA GLU A 48 -14.38 10.96 19.13
C GLU A 48 -13.84 9.53 19.26
N ASP A 49 -14.51 8.74 20.11
CA ASP A 49 -14.22 7.33 20.29
C ASP A 49 -14.53 6.52 19.03
N THR A 50 -13.78 5.43 18.83
CA THR A 50 -14.02 4.54 17.70
C THR A 50 -15.30 3.74 17.92
N PHE A 51 -16.24 3.87 17.00
CA PHE A 51 -17.43 3.05 16.90
C PHE A 51 -17.13 1.76 16.13
N ARG A 52 -17.70 0.64 16.57
CA ARG A 52 -17.64 -0.64 15.87
C ARG A 52 -19.01 -1.27 15.75
N SER A 53 -19.33 -1.77 14.56
CA SER A 53 -20.58 -2.50 14.30
C SER A 53 -20.33 -3.72 13.43
N GLU A 54 -20.92 -4.85 13.81
CA GLU A 54 -20.89 -6.07 13.02
C GLU A 54 -22.03 -6.05 12.00
N ARG A 55 -21.67 -6.15 10.73
CA ARG A 55 -22.62 -6.26 9.63
C ARG A 55 -21.94 -6.98 8.48
N PHE A 56 -22.52 -8.11 8.10
CA PHE A 56 -22.00 -8.91 7.01
C PHE A 56 -22.05 -8.14 5.69
N CYS A 57 -20.91 -8.08 4.99
CA CYS A 57 -20.77 -7.49 3.67
C CYS A 57 -20.23 -8.56 2.72
N ARG A 58 -21.05 -8.98 1.75
CA ARG A 58 -20.69 -9.99 0.74
C ARG A 58 -19.72 -9.48 -0.30
N SER A 59 -19.71 -8.17 -0.53
CA SER A 59 -18.96 -7.52 -1.60
C SER A 59 -18.46 -6.14 -1.18
N HIS A 60 -17.54 -5.58 -1.97
CA HIS A 60 -17.08 -4.20 -1.79
C HIS A 60 -18.19 -3.16 -2.03
N ALA A 61 -19.22 -3.49 -2.82
CA ALA A 61 -20.39 -2.62 -2.97
C ALA A 61 -21.17 -2.52 -1.66
N GLU A 62 -21.49 -3.66 -1.04
CA GLU A 62 -22.16 -3.66 0.28
C GLU A 62 -21.29 -3.03 1.37
N ALA A 63 -19.96 -3.19 1.30
CA ALA A 63 -19.05 -2.52 2.22
C ALA A 63 -19.07 -1.00 2.05
N LEU A 64 -19.16 -0.51 0.80
CA LEU A 64 -19.27 0.91 0.53
C LEU A 64 -20.62 1.48 0.97
N ASP A 65 -21.72 0.76 0.76
CA ASP A 65 -23.04 1.14 1.26
C ASP A 65 -23.02 1.29 2.78
N LEU A 66 -22.36 0.36 3.49
CA LEU A 66 -22.18 0.44 4.93
C LEU A 66 -21.36 1.67 5.34
N ILE A 67 -20.29 1.99 4.61
CA ILE A 67 -19.50 3.20 4.86
C ILE A 67 -20.38 4.46 4.71
N MET A 68 -21.18 4.54 3.64
CA MET A 68 -22.09 5.67 3.41
C MET A 68 -23.14 5.80 4.51
N GLU A 69 -23.73 4.67 4.91
CA GLU A 69 -24.72 4.62 5.99
C GLU A 69 -24.11 5.11 7.32
N VAL A 70 -22.92 4.62 7.68
CA VAL A 70 -22.25 5.04 8.91
C VAL A 70 -21.90 6.53 8.87
N MET A 71 -21.46 7.06 7.73
CA MET A 71 -21.12 8.47 7.61
C MET A 71 -22.33 9.42 7.65
N THR A 72 -23.54 8.94 7.33
CA THR A 72 -24.75 9.77 7.19
C THR A 72 -25.83 9.54 8.24
N ARG A 73 -25.90 8.34 8.82
CA ARG A 73 -27.05 7.86 9.62
C ARG A 73 -26.66 7.16 10.92
N SER A 74 -25.38 7.05 11.25
CA SER A 74 -24.96 6.49 12.54
C SER A 74 -25.27 7.43 13.70
N GLU A 75 -24.97 6.99 14.93
CA GLU A 75 -24.98 7.86 16.11
C GLU A 75 -23.97 9.02 16.00
N HIS A 76 -22.99 8.91 15.09
CA HIS A 76 -21.92 9.87 14.86
C HIS A 76 -21.83 10.28 13.38
N PRO A 77 -22.88 10.91 12.80
CA PRO A 77 -22.87 11.27 11.39
C PRO A 77 -21.88 12.40 11.13
N VAL A 78 -21.07 12.27 10.07
CA VAL A 78 -20.03 13.26 9.70
C VAL A 78 -20.44 14.13 8.52
N ILE A 79 -21.41 13.65 7.74
CA ILE A 79 -22.07 14.37 6.66
C ILE A 79 -23.58 14.15 6.74
N ARG A 80 -24.37 15.12 6.27
CA ARG A 80 -25.83 15.04 6.22
C ARG A 80 -26.32 14.17 5.06
N ASP A 81 -25.60 14.23 3.95
CA ASP A 81 -25.97 13.54 2.71
C ASP A 81 -24.73 13.20 1.88
N ILE A 82 -24.80 12.09 1.14
CA ILE A 82 -23.69 11.61 0.29
C ILE A 82 -23.32 12.61 -0.82
N SER A 83 -24.25 13.48 -1.24
CA SER A 83 -23.98 14.55 -2.22
C SER A 83 -22.98 15.60 -1.74
N GLN A 84 -22.65 15.63 -0.44
CA GLN A 84 -21.57 16.48 0.08
C GLN A 84 -20.17 16.00 -0.36
N ILE A 85 -20.06 14.72 -0.73
CA ILE A 85 -18.83 14.16 -1.31
C ILE A 85 -18.71 14.70 -2.73
N GLY A 86 -17.72 15.57 -2.96
CA GLY A 86 -17.48 16.16 -4.28
C GLY A 86 -16.47 15.40 -5.14
N ALA A 87 -15.72 14.46 -4.56
CA ALA A 87 -14.74 13.67 -5.30
C ALA A 87 -14.35 12.38 -4.55
N VAL A 88 -13.88 11.35 -5.29
CA VAL A 88 -13.36 10.11 -4.70
C VAL A 88 -11.94 9.80 -5.17
N GLY A 89 -11.00 9.71 -4.24
CA GLY A 89 -9.62 9.28 -4.49
C GLY A 89 -9.44 7.78 -4.20
N HIS A 90 -8.93 7.02 -5.16
CA HIS A 90 -8.69 5.59 -5.06
C HIS A 90 -7.19 5.31 -5.00
N ARG A 91 -6.74 4.61 -3.97
CA ARG A 91 -5.40 4.02 -4.01
C ARG A 91 -5.41 2.85 -5.00
N VAL A 92 -4.52 2.90 -5.97
CA VAL A 92 -4.22 1.79 -6.88
C VAL A 92 -2.76 1.38 -6.67
N VAL A 93 -2.50 0.09 -6.56
CA VAL A 93 -1.12 -0.35 -6.27
C VAL A 93 -0.23 -0.18 -7.51
N HIS A 94 -0.63 -0.68 -8.67
CA HIS A 94 0.24 -0.75 -9.85
C HIS A 94 -0.33 0.02 -11.04
N GLY A 95 0.38 1.07 -11.46
CA GLY A 95 0.09 1.88 -12.66
C GLY A 95 0.92 1.50 -13.88
N GLY A 96 1.88 0.57 -13.71
CA GLY A 96 2.80 0.18 -14.77
C GLY A 96 3.61 1.38 -15.26
N GLU A 97 4.06 1.32 -16.50
CA GLU A 97 4.70 2.46 -17.17
C GLU A 97 3.68 3.45 -17.76
N ARG A 98 2.39 3.08 -17.77
CA ARG A 98 1.32 3.85 -18.39
C ARG A 98 0.92 5.06 -17.56
N PHE A 99 1.08 4.97 -16.24
CA PHE A 99 0.66 6.01 -15.32
C PHE A 99 1.81 6.52 -14.43
N SER A 100 2.34 7.70 -14.77
CA SER A 100 3.37 8.42 -14.01
C SER A 100 2.82 9.50 -13.08
N LYS A 101 1.50 9.71 -13.07
CA LYS A 101 0.80 10.66 -12.20
C LYS A 101 -0.61 10.16 -11.92
N SER A 102 -1.27 10.75 -10.93
CA SER A 102 -2.69 10.51 -10.68
C SER A 102 -3.53 10.86 -11.92
N VAL A 103 -4.59 10.09 -12.15
CA VAL A 103 -5.49 10.27 -13.31
C VAL A 103 -6.93 10.31 -12.86
N ILE A 104 -7.76 11.04 -13.61
CA ILE A 104 -9.22 10.90 -13.52
C ILE A 104 -9.57 9.52 -14.10
N ILE A 105 -10.44 8.79 -13.43
CA ILE A 105 -10.85 7.45 -13.83
C ILE A 105 -11.95 7.58 -14.88
N ASP A 106 -11.66 7.05 -16.05
CA ASP A 106 -12.62 6.80 -17.13
C ASP A 106 -12.55 5.31 -17.56
N GLU A 107 -13.32 4.94 -18.58
CA GLU A 107 -13.32 3.57 -19.12
C GLU A 107 -11.93 3.14 -19.61
N SER A 108 -11.15 4.06 -20.17
CA SER A 108 -9.79 3.80 -20.65
C SER A 108 -8.85 3.45 -19.50
N ALA A 109 -8.89 4.24 -18.42
CA ALA A 109 -8.11 3.99 -17.22
C ALA A 109 -8.44 2.64 -16.59
N ILE A 110 -9.73 2.28 -16.48
CA ILE A 110 -10.17 0.98 -15.95
C ILE A 110 -9.63 -0.16 -16.83
N LYS A 111 -9.73 -0.04 -18.16
CA LYS A 111 -9.18 -1.03 -19.10
C LYS A 111 -7.67 -1.20 -18.89
N THR A 112 -6.92 -0.12 -18.78
CA THR A 112 -5.48 -0.18 -18.51
C THR A 112 -5.17 -0.85 -17.17
N PHE A 113 -5.92 -0.57 -16.10
CA PHE A 113 -5.73 -1.26 -14.82
C PHE A 113 -6.00 -2.77 -14.91
N LYS A 114 -7.00 -3.19 -15.70
CA LYS A 114 -7.28 -4.61 -15.98
C LYS A 114 -6.10 -5.27 -16.69
N GLU A 115 -5.52 -4.63 -17.70
CA GLU A 115 -4.32 -5.12 -18.41
C GLU A 115 -3.10 -5.25 -17.49
N LEU A 116 -2.94 -4.31 -16.54
CA LEU A 116 -1.84 -4.30 -15.57
C LEU A 116 -2.05 -5.25 -14.38
N SER A 117 -3.19 -5.93 -14.29
CA SER A 117 -3.51 -6.75 -13.12
C SER A 117 -2.56 -7.93 -12.92
N SER A 118 -1.93 -8.43 -14.00
CA SER A 118 -0.89 -9.45 -13.93
C SER A 118 0.37 -8.99 -13.18
N LEU A 119 0.66 -7.69 -13.13
CA LEU A 119 1.81 -7.12 -12.41
C LEU A 119 1.56 -7.03 -10.90
N ALA A 120 0.30 -6.95 -10.48
CA ALA A 120 -0.08 -6.90 -9.06
C ALA A 120 -1.38 -7.69 -8.80
N PRO A 121 -1.37 -9.02 -8.96
CA PRO A 121 -2.58 -9.85 -8.97
C PRO A 121 -3.32 -9.88 -7.62
N LEU A 122 -2.62 -9.61 -6.52
CA LEU A 122 -3.21 -9.54 -5.18
C LEU A 122 -3.77 -8.16 -4.81
N HIS A 123 -3.58 -7.15 -5.66
CA HIS A 123 -3.87 -5.76 -5.32
C HIS A 123 -4.70 -5.03 -6.37
N ASN A 124 -4.30 -5.05 -7.64
CA ASN A 124 -5.02 -4.34 -8.70
C ASN A 124 -6.47 -4.83 -8.86
N PRO A 125 -6.78 -6.15 -8.86
CA PRO A 125 -8.16 -6.59 -8.99
C PRO A 125 -9.07 -6.07 -7.86
N PRO A 126 -8.70 -6.18 -6.55
CA PRO A 126 -9.46 -5.51 -5.50
C PRO A 126 -9.58 -3.99 -5.63
N ASN A 127 -8.53 -3.30 -6.14
CA ASN A 127 -8.60 -1.86 -6.41
C ASN A 127 -9.67 -1.55 -7.48
N ILE A 128 -9.68 -2.30 -8.57
CA ILE A 128 -10.67 -2.15 -9.66
C ILE A 128 -12.08 -2.41 -9.15
N THR A 129 -12.30 -3.48 -8.37
CA THR A 129 -13.62 -3.76 -7.78
C THR A 129 -14.11 -2.61 -6.90
N GLY A 130 -13.24 -2.01 -6.09
CA GLY A 130 -13.61 -0.84 -5.29
C GLY A 130 -13.90 0.40 -6.12
N ILE A 131 -13.15 0.63 -7.21
CA ILE A 131 -13.39 1.72 -8.16
C ILE A 131 -14.76 1.56 -8.82
N GLU A 132 -15.08 0.36 -9.34
CA GLU A 132 -16.35 0.07 -10.01
C GLU A 132 -17.53 0.18 -9.04
N ALA A 133 -17.41 -0.36 -7.82
CA ALA A 133 -18.43 -0.24 -6.78
C ALA A 133 -18.70 1.23 -6.41
N ALA A 134 -17.64 2.02 -6.22
CA ALA A 134 -17.79 3.43 -5.91
C ALA A 134 -18.38 4.22 -7.07
N GLY A 135 -18.00 3.92 -8.31
CA GLY A 135 -18.55 4.59 -9.49
C GLY A 135 -20.04 4.31 -9.67
N GLN A 136 -20.52 3.13 -9.27
CA GLN A 136 -21.96 2.82 -9.26
C GLN A 136 -22.70 3.59 -8.16
N ALA A 137 -22.10 3.72 -6.97
CA ALA A 137 -22.73 4.39 -5.84
C ALA A 137 -22.68 5.92 -5.92
N LEU A 138 -21.66 6.49 -6.57
CA LEU A 138 -21.43 7.93 -6.72
C LEU A 138 -21.17 8.31 -8.20
N PRO A 139 -22.12 8.07 -9.12
CA PRO A 139 -21.88 8.16 -10.57
C PRO A 139 -21.64 9.58 -11.10
N ASN A 140 -22.06 10.60 -10.37
CA ASN A 140 -22.08 11.98 -10.84
C ASN A 140 -20.88 12.83 -10.38
N ILE A 141 -19.91 12.23 -9.68
CA ILE A 141 -18.73 12.94 -9.17
C ILE A 141 -17.44 12.38 -9.78
N PRO A 142 -16.35 13.16 -9.81
CA PRO A 142 -15.08 12.68 -10.33
C PRO A 142 -14.43 11.64 -9.41
N HIS A 143 -13.96 10.55 -10.03
CA HIS A 143 -13.14 9.52 -9.40
C HIS A 143 -11.70 9.67 -9.91
N MET A 144 -10.71 9.56 -9.03
CA MET A 144 -9.29 9.65 -9.39
C MET A 144 -8.53 8.44 -8.87
N ALA A 145 -7.59 7.93 -9.66
CA ALA A 145 -6.69 6.88 -9.26
C ALA A 145 -5.33 7.48 -8.88
N ILE A 146 -4.79 7.04 -7.73
CA ILE A 146 -3.49 7.43 -7.21
C ILE A 146 -2.65 6.16 -7.08
N MET A 147 -1.65 6.04 -7.94
CA MET A 147 -0.86 4.83 -8.09
C MET A 147 0.37 4.86 -7.19
N ASP A 148 0.60 3.83 -6.39
CA ASP A 148 1.80 3.73 -5.52
C ASP A 148 3.11 3.76 -6.33
N THR A 149 3.06 3.35 -7.60
CA THR A 149 4.18 3.25 -8.55
C THR A 149 4.46 4.54 -9.32
N ALA A 150 3.53 5.50 -9.32
CA ALA A 150 3.59 6.66 -10.23
C ALA A 150 4.80 7.57 -9.96
N TRP A 151 5.07 7.87 -8.69
CA TRP A 151 6.14 8.81 -8.35
C TRP A 151 7.54 8.28 -8.68
N HIS A 152 7.70 6.97 -8.68
CA HIS A 152 8.95 6.28 -9.00
C HIS A 152 9.26 6.21 -10.51
N GLN A 153 8.33 6.65 -11.39
CA GLN A 153 8.57 6.69 -12.84
C GLN A 153 9.69 7.66 -13.28
N THR A 154 10.27 8.40 -12.33
CA THR A 154 11.44 9.27 -12.54
C THR A 154 12.79 8.56 -12.40
N MET A 155 12.81 7.28 -12.01
CA MET A 155 14.03 6.47 -11.98
C MET A 155 14.61 6.31 -13.40
N ALA A 156 15.93 6.43 -13.52
CA ALA A 156 16.65 6.20 -14.77
C ALA A 156 16.84 4.69 -15.05
N GLU A 157 17.11 4.33 -16.31
CA GLU A 157 17.21 2.92 -16.74
C GLU A 157 18.18 2.09 -15.90
N ASN A 158 19.31 2.68 -15.52
CA ASN A 158 20.32 2.04 -14.69
C ASN A 158 19.84 1.70 -13.27
N ALA A 159 18.76 2.34 -12.78
CA ALA A 159 18.17 2.04 -11.48
C ALA A 159 17.00 1.05 -11.59
N TYR A 160 16.27 1.03 -12.71
CA TYR A 160 15.08 0.19 -12.84
C TYR A 160 15.24 -1.09 -13.66
N ILE A 161 16.25 -1.19 -14.52
CA ILE A 161 16.52 -2.41 -15.27
C ILE A 161 17.25 -3.40 -14.37
N TYR A 162 16.68 -4.59 -14.21
CA TYR A 162 17.39 -5.70 -13.57
C TYR A 162 18.45 -6.29 -14.50
N ALA A 163 19.53 -6.80 -13.92
CA ALA A 163 20.56 -7.57 -14.62
C ALA A 163 20.08 -9.01 -14.95
N LEU A 164 18.95 -9.08 -15.67
CA LEU A 164 18.27 -10.28 -16.15
C LEU A 164 18.24 -10.24 -17.69
N PRO A 165 17.82 -11.32 -18.38
CA PRO A 165 17.66 -11.29 -19.83
C PRO A 165 16.81 -10.08 -20.26
N TYR A 166 17.38 -9.19 -21.07
CA TYR A 166 16.76 -7.91 -21.43
C TYR A 166 15.39 -8.07 -22.12
N GLU A 167 15.18 -9.21 -22.79
CA GLU A 167 13.91 -9.57 -23.40
C GLU A 167 12.75 -9.70 -22.39
N TRP A 168 13.03 -9.98 -21.11
CA TRP A 168 11.99 -9.98 -20.07
C TRP A 168 11.48 -8.58 -19.78
N TYR A 169 12.35 -7.57 -19.84
CA TYR A 169 11.92 -6.18 -19.78
C TYR A 169 11.05 -5.84 -21.00
N LYS A 170 11.54 -6.10 -22.23
CA LYS A 170 10.80 -5.77 -23.46
C LYS A 170 9.44 -6.45 -23.56
N ASN A 171 9.39 -7.75 -23.27
CA ASN A 171 8.21 -8.58 -23.57
C ASN A 171 7.23 -8.67 -22.39
N HIS A 172 7.72 -8.46 -21.16
CA HIS A 172 6.93 -8.66 -19.94
C HIS A 172 7.00 -7.48 -18.97
N SER A 173 7.68 -6.38 -19.34
CA SER A 173 7.83 -5.20 -18.49
C SER A 173 8.45 -5.51 -17.12
N ILE A 174 9.36 -6.49 -17.06
CA ILE A 174 10.11 -6.81 -15.83
C ILE A 174 11.12 -5.70 -15.57
N ARG A 175 10.78 -4.82 -14.62
CA ARG A 175 11.59 -3.69 -14.15
C ARG A 175 11.25 -3.36 -12.71
N LYS A 176 12.08 -2.56 -12.05
CA LYS A 176 11.74 -1.92 -10.79
C LYS A 176 10.62 -0.90 -11.02
N TYR A 177 9.54 -1.03 -10.27
CA TYR A 177 8.46 -0.06 -10.22
C TYR A 177 8.46 0.72 -8.91
N GLY A 178 8.68 0.05 -7.78
CA GLY A 178 8.60 0.65 -6.45
C GLY A 178 7.18 0.93 -5.99
N PHE A 179 6.98 0.95 -4.67
CA PHE A 179 5.66 1.20 -4.06
C PHE A 179 5.79 2.17 -2.88
N HIS A 180 4.66 2.50 -2.26
CA HIS A 180 4.56 3.57 -1.27
C HIS A 180 4.91 4.97 -1.83
N GLY A 181 4.87 5.16 -3.15
CA GLY A 181 5.22 6.43 -3.81
C GLY A 181 4.43 7.62 -3.30
N THR A 182 3.14 7.47 -3.01
CA THR A 182 2.31 8.54 -2.42
C THR A 182 2.81 8.95 -1.03
N SER A 183 3.20 7.98 -0.20
CA SER A 183 3.76 8.26 1.13
C SER A 183 5.11 8.96 1.02
N PHE A 184 5.98 8.49 0.13
CA PHE A 184 7.28 9.12 -0.05
C PHE A 184 7.18 10.52 -0.63
N LEU A 185 6.33 10.73 -1.64
CA LEU A 185 6.05 12.06 -2.21
C LEU A 185 5.56 13.04 -1.14
N PHE A 186 4.63 12.60 -0.28
CA PHE A 186 4.17 13.42 0.84
C PHE A 186 5.31 13.75 1.80
N CYS A 187 6.06 12.75 2.26
CA CYS A 187 7.16 12.95 3.20
C CYS A 187 8.27 13.84 2.60
N ALA A 188 8.58 13.68 1.31
CA ALA A 188 9.57 14.49 0.61
C ALA A 188 9.16 15.98 0.58
N LYS A 189 7.90 16.26 0.21
CA LYS A 189 7.35 17.62 0.23
C LYS A 189 7.25 18.18 1.65
N ARG A 190 6.84 17.37 2.63
CA ARG A 190 6.74 17.82 4.02
C ARG A 190 8.12 18.15 4.58
N ALA A 191 9.12 17.32 4.30
CA ALA A 191 10.50 17.58 4.69
C ALA A 191 11.04 18.87 4.06
N SER A 192 10.77 19.16 2.78
CA SER A 192 11.23 20.42 2.18
C SER A 192 10.63 21.65 2.86
N VAL A 193 9.35 21.60 3.27
CA VAL A 193 8.72 22.67 4.06
C VAL A 193 9.39 22.83 5.43
N LEU A 194 9.63 21.72 6.14
CA LEU A 194 10.26 21.75 7.47
C LEU A 194 11.71 22.23 7.43
N LEU A 195 12.40 22.00 6.32
CA LEU A 195 13.77 22.44 6.09
C LEU A 195 13.85 23.87 5.53
N ASP A 196 12.72 24.51 5.24
CA ASP A 196 12.62 25.79 4.53
C ASP A 196 13.42 25.80 3.21
N LYS A 197 13.21 24.75 2.40
CA LYS A 197 13.89 24.57 1.11
C LYS A 197 12.92 24.38 -0.03
N ASN A 198 13.36 24.78 -1.23
CA ASN A 198 12.68 24.39 -2.45
C ASN A 198 12.66 22.85 -2.56
N PRO A 199 11.50 22.21 -2.80
CA PRO A 199 11.42 20.76 -2.95
C PRO A 199 12.33 20.21 -4.06
N PHE A 200 12.55 20.98 -5.13
CA PHE A 200 13.43 20.60 -6.25
C PHE A 200 14.93 20.79 -5.97
N GLU A 201 15.29 21.26 -4.78
CA GLU A 201 16.68 21.39 -4.32
C GLU A 201 16.97 20.47 -3.11
N THR A 202 15.97 19.69 -2.70
CA THR A 202 16.03 18.84 -1.52
C THR A 202 16.40 17.40 -1.90
N ASN A 203 17.43 16.87 -1.24
CA ASN A 203 17.85 15.46 -1.34
C ASN A 203 17.55 14.76 -0.01
N LEU A 204 16.95 13.58 -0.07
CA LEU A 204 16.50 12.85 1.12
C LEU A 204 16.73 11.35 0.95
N ILE A 205 16.90 10.67 2.07
CA ILE A 205 16.62 9.25 2.19
C ILE A 205 15.40 9.14 3.10
N ILE A 206 14.34 8.50 2.60
CA ILE A 206 13.09 8.35 3.34
C ILE A 206 12.89 6.87 3.63
N GLY A 207 12.70 6.52 4.90
CA GLY A 207 12.27 5.20 5.33
C GLY A 207 10.77 5.19 5.63
N HIS A 208 9.98 4.49 4.81
CA HIS A 208 8.60 4.15 5.15
C HIS A 208 8.60 2.83 5.92
N ILE A 209 8.41 2.88 7.24
CA ILE A 209 8.50 1.70 8.12
C ILE A 209 7.13 1.38 8.70
N GLY A 210 6.46 0.39 8.11
CA GLY A 210 5.20 -0.17 8.59
C GLY A 210 5.20 -1.69 8.45
N ASN A 211 4.02 -2.31 8.26
CA ASN A 211 3.97 -3.74 7.98
C ASN A 211 4.66 -4.09 6.64
N GLY A 212 4.58 -3.19 5.65
CA GLY A 212 5.53 -3.11 4.55
C GLY A 212 6.60 -2.09 4.87
N VAL A 213 7.84 -2.37 4.46
CA VAL A 213 8.97 -1.46 4.67
C VAL A 213 9.61 -1.16 3.34
N SER A 214 9.86 0.11 3.06
CA SER A 214 10.63 0.52 1.90
C SER A 214 11.47 1.75 2.20
N PHE A 215 12.59 1.86 1.50
CA PHE A 215 13.44 3.04 1.50
C PHE A 215 13.41 3.69 0.12
N ASN A 216 13.53 5.01 0.08
CA ASN A 216 13.58 5.76 -1.17
C ASN A 216 14.68 6.80 -1.13
N ALA A 217 15.43 6.89 -2.23
CA ALA A 217 16.38 7.95 -2.48
C ALA A 217 15.71 9.06 -3.30
N VAL A 218 15.67 10.26 -2.73
CA VAL A 218 15.17 11.47 -3.38
C VAL A 218 16.36 12.35 -3.75
N LYS A 219 16.44 12.74 -5.01
CA LYS A 219 17.42 13.71 -5.49
C LYS A 219 16.69 14.83 -6.20
N LYS A 220 16.88 16.07 -5.76
CA LYS A 220 16.22 17.26 -6.34
C LYS A 220 14.70 17.08 -6.46
N GLY A 221 14.08 16.55 -5.40
CA GLY A 221 12.62 16.36 -5.33
C GLY A 221 12.03 15.22 -6.15
N ILE A 222 12.85 14.45 -6.89
CA ILE A 222 12.40 13.28 -7.66
C ILE A 222 12.93 11.96 -7.08
N SER A 223 12.19 10.87 -7.29
CA SER A 223 12.57 9.53 -6.87
C SER A 223 13.63 8.97 -7.81
N VAL A 224 14.85 8.78 -7.32
CA VAL A 224 15.94 8.24 -8.14
C VAL A 224 16.23 6.76 -7.87
N ASP A 225 15.82 6.23 -6.72
CA ASP A 225 15.87 4.80 -6.41
C ASP A 225 14.88 4.45 -5.28
N THR A 226 14.50 3.18 -5.17
CA THR A 226 13.62 2.66 -4.12
C THR A 226 13.92 1.20 -3.84
N SER A 227 13.80 0.79 -2.58
CA SER A 227 14.15 -0.56 -2.16
C SER A 227 13.18 -1.61 -2.72
N MET A 228 11.92 -1.25 -2.94
CA MET A 228 10.96 -2.18 -3.53
C MET A 228 11.13 -2.28 -5.05
N GLY A 229 10.76 -3.43 -5.57
CA GLY A 229 11.13 -3.88 -6.91
C GLY A 229 10.02 -3.82 -7.94
N PHE A 230 10.04 -4.86 -8.78
CA PHE A 230 8.91 -5.29 -9.61
C PHE A 230 7.68 -5.59 -8.75
N THR A 231 7.89 -6.16 -7.56
CA THR A 231 6.84 -6.42 -6.57
C THR A 231 7.18 -5.78 -5.22
N PRO A 232 6.20 -5.67 -4.30
CA PRO A 232 6.45 -5.18 -2.95
C PRO A 232 7.27 -6.15 -2.06
N LEU A 233 7.87 -7.21 -2.62
CA LEU A 233 8.65 -8.22 -1.90
C LEU A 233 10.11 -7.82 -1.73
N GLU A 234 10.72 -7.22 -2.77
CA GLU A 234 12.13 -6.79 -2.76
C GLU A 234 12.37 -5.74 -1.67
N GLY A 235 13.59 -5.73 -1.14
CA GLY A 235 14.10 -4.65 -0.32
C GLY A 235 14.25 -5.00 1.14
N ALA A 236 13.72 -4.12 1.98
CA ALA A 236 13.85 -4.22 3.42
C ALA A 236 13.14 -5.45 4.02
N VAL A 237 13.56 -5.83 5.22
CA VAL A 237 12.82 -6.80 6.05
C VAL A 237 11.48 -6.20 6.45
N MET A 238 10.43 -7.00 6.40
CA MET A 238 9.06 -6.56 6.68
C MET A 238 8.35 -7.53 7.63
N GLY A 239 7.09 -7.28 7.96
CA GLY A 239 6.34 -8.12 8.90
C GLY A 239 6.29 -9.60 8.50
N THR A 240 5.88 -9.88 7.25
CA THR A 240 5.76 -11.26 6.73
C THR A 240 6.50 -11.52 5.42
N ARG A 241 7.11 -10.46 4.85
CA ARG A 241 7.83 -10.52 3.58
C ARG A 241 9.33 -10.64 3.82
N CYS A 242 10.00 -11.47 3.01
CA CYS A 242 11.42 -11.77 3.18
C CYS A 242 12.35 -10.57 2.95
N GLY A 243 12.01 -9.67 2.02
CA GLY A 243 12.97 -8.68 1.54
C GLY A 243 14.09 -9.35 0.73
N ASP A 244 15.24 -8.67 0.64
CA ASP A 244 16.39 -9.13 -0.12
C ASP A 244 17.05 -10.36 0.50
N HIS A 245 17.30 -11.35 -0.35
CA HIS A 245 18.05 -12.55 -0.06
C HIS A 245 18.64 -13.09 -1.38
N ASP A 246 19.43 -14.15 -1.30
CA ASP A 246 19.96 -14.82 -2.48
C ASP A 246 18.83 -15.54 -3.23
N ALA A 247 18.57 -15.13 -4.48
CA ALA A 247 17.51 -15.68 -5.32
C ALA A 247 17.69 -17.19 -5.60
N ALA A 248 18.90 -17.74 -5.49
CA ALA A 248 19.12 -19.18 -5.67
C ALA A 248 18.54 -20.00 -4.52
N ILE A 249 18.31 -19.41 -3.34
CA ILE A 249 17.70 -20.08 -2.19
C ILE A 249 16.28 -20.54 -2.52
N ASP A 250 15.52 -19.74 -3.26
CA ASP A 250 14.14 -20.07 -3.64
C ASP A 250 14.09 -21.35 -4.46
N LEU A 251 14.92 -21.42 -5.51
CA LEU A 251 15.01 -22.59 -6.39
C LEU A 251 15.49 -23.82 -5.62
N TYR A 252 16.52 -23.65 -4.79
CA TYR A 252 17.04 -24.73 -3.95
C TYR A 252 15.98 -25.27 -2.98
N MET A 253 15.22 -24.38 -2.33
CA MET A 253 14.18 -24.78 -1.39
C MET A 253 12.96 -25.39 -2.08
N MET A 254 12.60 -24.91 -3.28
CA MET A 254 11.57 -25.55 -4.09
C MET A 254 11.95 -26.99 -4.44
N GLU A 255 13.17 -27.22 -4.90
CA GLU A 255 13.67 -28.57 -5.21
C GLU A 255 13.69 -29.47 -3.97
N LYS A 256 14.16 -28.95 -2.82
CA LYS A 256 14.25 -29.73 -1.57
C LYS A 256 12.91 -30.06 -0.93
N SER A 257 11.94 -29.15 -1.00
CA SER A 257 10.64 -29.32 -0.34
C SER A 257 9.53 -29.83 -1.27
N GLY A 258 9.77 -29.85 -2.58
CA GLY A 258 8.75 -30.12 -3.58
C GLY A 258 7.74 -28.98 -3.74
N ALA A 259 8.02 -27.79 -3.20
CA ALA A 259 7.11 -26.65 -3.27
C ALA A 259 7.00 -26.12 -4.70
N SER A 260 5.75 -25.88 -5.12
CA SER A 260 5.45 -25.16 -6.36
C SER A 260 5.84 -23.68 -6.28
N ALA A 261 5.95 -23.01 -7.43
CA ALA A 261 6.20 -21.56 -7.47
C ALA A 261 5.14 -20.75 -6.71
N LYS A 262 3.88 -21.21 -6.72
CA LYS A 262 2.79 -20.56 -5.98
C LYS A 262 2.97 -20.70 -4.47
N GLU A 263 3.38 -21.87 -3.99
CA GLU A 263 3.67 -22.12 -2.58
C GLU A 263 4.89 -21.33 -2.12
N MET A 264 5.95 -21.29 -2.93
CA MET A 264 7.14 -20.48 -2.63
C MET A 264 6.79 -19.00 -2.55
N ASN A 265 6.04 -18.46 -3.52
CA ASN A 265 5.56 -17.08 -3.46
C ASN A 265 4.75 -16.80 -2.19
N ASN A 266 3.93 -17.74 -1.74
CA ASN A 266 3.21 -17.61 -0.48
C ASN A 266 4.14 -17.65 0.75
N ILE A 267 5.15 -18.52 0.77
CA ILE A 267 6.16 -18.57 1.82
C ILE A 267 6.84 -17.20 1.93
N LEU A 268 7.38 -16.69 0.82
CA LEU A 268 8.13 -15.44 0.77
C LEU A 268 7.28 -14.22 1.19
N ASN A 269 5.98 -14.21 0.87
CA ASN A 269 5.10 -13.07 1.17
C ASN A 269 4.39 -13.15 2.53
N LYS A 270 4.13 -14.35 3.04
CA LYS A 270 3.23 -14.56 4.20
C LYS A 270 3.86 -15.30 5.36
N LYS A 271 4.99 -15.99 5.17
CA LYS A 271 5.64 -16.82 6.19
C LYS A 271 7.09 -16.43 6.48
N SER A 272 7.59 -15.36 5.86
CA SER A 272 8.97 -14.87 6.00
C SER A 272 9.02 -13.59 6.85
N GLY A 273 10.09 -12.80 6.71
CA GLY A 273 10.25 -11.53 7.42
C GLY A 273 10.37 -11.72 8.94
N LEU A 274 9.89 -10.72 9.68
CA LEU A 274 9.86 -10.76 11.15
C LEU A 274 9.10 -11.98 11.68
N LEU A 275 7.99 -12.36 11.03
CA LEU A 275 7.23 -13.56 11.37
C LEU A 275 8.06 -14.82 11.22
N GLY A 276 8.78 -14.97 10.10
CA GLY A 276 9.65 -16.13 9.88
C GLY A 276 10.78 -16.21 10.90
N ILE A 277 11.39 -15.07 11.24
CA ILE A 277 12.50 -15.01 12.19
C ILE A 277 12.03 -15.28 13.62
N THR A 278 10.91 -14.72 14.06
CA THR A 278 10.40 -14.93 15.43
C THR A 278 9.59 -16.23 15.59
N GLY A 279 8.98 -16.71 14.51
CA GLY A 279 8.09 -17.86 14.49
C GLY A 279 6.67 -17.57 15.00
N LYS A 280 6.37 -16.34 15.45
CA LYS A 280 5.08 -15.99 16.07
C LYS A 280 4.61 -14.56 15.89
N TYR A 281 5.51 -13.58 15.83
CA TYR A 281 5.15 -12.16 15.81
C TYR A 281 5.51 -11.51 14.48
N MET A 282 4.59 -10.72 13.96
CA MET A 282 4.83 -9.80 12.84
C MET A 282 4.70 -8.32 13.24
N ASP A 283 4.03 -8.04 14.37
CA ASP A 283 3.91 -6.69 14.91
C ASP A 283 5.15 -6.33 15.73
N ARG A 284 5.76 -5.19 15.44
CA ARG A 284 6.99 -4.75 16.12
C ARG A 284 6.78 -4.50 17.61
N ARG A 285 5.58 -4.12 18.05
CA ARG A 285 5.28 -3.92 19.48
C ARG A 285 5.40 -5.24 20.23
N ASP A 286 4.84 -6.33 19.67
CA ASP A 286 4.95 -7.66 20.26
C ASP A 286 6.39 -8.17 20.26
N ILE A 287 7.14 -7.89 19.19
CA ILE A 287 8.55 -8.25 19.08
C ILE A 287 9.39 -7.52 20.13
N ILE A 288 9.21 -6.21 20.30
CA ILE A 288 9.93 -5.41 21.30
C ILE A 288 9.60 -5.93 22.71
N ASN A 289 8.32 -6.09 23.03
CA ASN A 289 7.88 -6.63 24.32
C ASN A 289 8.46 -8.03 24.60
N ALA A 290 8.59 -8.87 23.58
CA ALA A 290 9.16 -10.21 23.73
C ALA A 290 10.69 -10.15 23.91
N ALA A 291 11.37 -9.29 23.17
CA ALA A 291 12.81 -9.07 23.31
C ALA A 291 13.17 -8.57 24.72
N GLU A 292 12.41 -7.61 25.25
CA GLU A 292 12.55 -7.12 26.64
C GLU A 292 12.36 -8.23 27.69
N LYS A 293 11.52 -9.22 27.38
CA LYS A 293 11.31 -10.43 28.21
C LYS A 293 12.36 -11.53 27.97
N GLY A 294 13.39 -11.28 27.16
CA GLY A 294 14.49 -12.21 26.90
C GLY A 294 14.29 -13.16 25.72
N ASP A 295 13.30 -12.94 24.85
CA ASP A 295 13.14 -13.73 23.63
C ASP A 295 14.28 -13.43 22.63
N ARG A 296 15.18 -14.41 22.48
CA ARG A 296 16.36 -14.31 21.61
C ARG A 296 16.00 -14.12 20.13
N ARG A 297 14.94 -14.78 19.64
CA ARG A 297 14.54 -14.65 18.23
C ARG A 297 13.90 -13.30 17.95
N ALA A 298 13.19 -12.73 18.93
CA ALA A 298 12.67 -11.38 18.85
C ALA A 298 13.80 -10.34 18.80
N SER A 299 14.80 -10.46 19.67
CA SER A 299 16.00 -9.60 19.65
C SER A 299 16.73 -9.69 18.31
N LEU A 300 16.96 -10.92 17.82
CA LEU A 300 17.57 -11.17 16.51
C LEU A 300 16.78 -10.54 15.36
N ALA A 301 15.44 -10.57 15.41
CA ALA A 301 14.61 -9.97 14.38
C ALA A 301 14.80 -8.44 14.30
N ILE A 302 14.89 -7.78 15.46
CA ILE A 302 15.17 -6.33 15.56
C ILE A 302 16.55 -6.01 15.00
N ASP A 303 17.57 -6.79 15.36
CA ASP A 303 18.95 -6.59 14.90
C ASP A 303 19.05 -6.75 13.37
N ILE A 304 18.44 -7.79 12.82
CA ILE A 304 18.43 -8.05 11.37
C ILE A 304 17.71 -6.92 10.63
N GLU A 305 16.52 -6.51 11.09
CA GLU A 305 15.76 -5.41 10.48
C GLU A 305 16.57 -4.11 10.50
N SER A 306 17.13 -3.76 11.65
CA SER A 306 17.91 -2.53 11.84
C SER A 306 19.16 -2.53 10.97
N TYR A 307 19.88 -3.66 10.90
CA TYR A 307 21.07 -3.80 10.07
C TYR A 307 20.74 -3.69 8.58
N ARG A 308 19.67 -4.33 8.12
CA ARG A 308 19.22 -4.25 6.71
C ARG A 308 18.77 -2.84 6.36
N GLY A 309 18.04 -2.16 7.25
CA GLY A 309 17.69 -0.76 7.08
C GLY A 309 18.92 0.15 7.01
N LYS A 310 19.90 -0.03 7.90
CA LYS A 310 21.17 0.72 7.88
C LYS A 310 21.89 0.60 6.54
N LYS A 311 21.91 -0.59 5.94
CA LYS A 311 22.53 -0.82 4.62
C LYS A 311 21.84 -0.06 3.48
N TYR A 312 20.55 0.26 3.60
CA TYR A 312 19.82 1.06 2.61
C TYR A 312 20.05 2.56 2.78
N ILE A 313 20.46 3.00 3.97
CA ILE A 313 20.75 4.40 4.27
C ILE A 313 22.18 4.79 3.86
N GLY A 314 23.15 3.89 4.06
CA GLY A 314 24.55 4.09 3.68
C GLY A 314 24.78 3.86 2.19
#